data_AF-A0A8E0VAT1-F1
#
_entry.id   AF-A0A8E0VAT1-F1
#
_cell.length_a   1.000
_cell.length_b   1.000
_cell.length_c   1.000
_cell.angle_alpha   90.00
_cell.angle_beta   90.00
_cell.angle_gamma   90.00
#
_symmetry.space_group_name_H-M   'P 1'
#
loop_
_entity.id
_entity.type
_entity.pdbx_description
1 polymer ?
#
loop_
_entity_poly.entity_id
_entity_poly.type
_entity_poly.pdbx_seq_one_letter_code
_entity_poly.pdbx_strand_id
1 'polypeptide(L)'
;VIRGALNITFKNIKYGNTTYPNNSYWGMLFTINSRINFVVENIDWNIKNGSQPFWGDSNPSNTLTFKGINNFKSAGDKKGGEFVEGFSTINFSDDSKTTVYNDSTDSDAVFWCSKQQINIGKNATLDITTSKETLIQDGGDAQINVQEKGRFSCKFFYGSYYKDSGAKLINSLIGGSITLNFSKDAVGIFRTEKDSFSGKNPTINATSPDYILFESSATNKSILSGITPKFIRKDSDSYNYPIDYLTASGQNHFVSNAVGSQNVSASNIQKGYSVIYARASRIAGLDAESKVAKDLSIIEAQVKQDTMNQLSSRKTSYKLATQKLYSGNDITQDTSQNSIDKATSANGVIDSPIVDGSNDSMYVFKNLLAQTYYLYSKIDEGRTSASGYTFASSWIEQVVQVQPLLLVTIPDQIEFNSIQSGEFGKSDNLNNYVVVNHGNVPANVDFKAITTNPGCSPDVSLVDKFGDESGKLVLNLTAENIASAKSETWGPLVEGKQMLSNPMKLDPFWEQSNQASLYVNGKHSVTMSSGPKVVNYSIKVEVLQAST
;
A
#
# COMPACT_ATOMS: atom_id res chain seq x y z
N VAL A 1 7.55 -57.31 -32.71
CA VAL A 1 7.48 -56.39 -31.55
C VAL A 1 8.11 -55.05 -31.94
N ILE A 2 7.31 -54.11 -32.43
CA ILE A 2 7.77 -52.73 -32.62
C ILE A 2 7.71 -52.07 -31.24
N ARG A 3 8.87 -51.88 -30.61
CA ARG A 3 9.02 -51.17 -29.32
C ARG A 3 9.08 -49.65 -29.56
N GLY A 4 8.18 -49.10 -30.37
CA GLY A 4 8.16 -47.69 -30.73
C GLY A 4 7.23 -46.89 -29.81
N ALA A 5 7.67 -45.72 -29.33
CA ALA A 5 6.75 -44.71 -28.80
C ALA A 5 6.01 -44.05 -29.98
N LEU A 6 4.69 -43.91 -29.90
CA LEU A 6 3.90 -43.25 -30.93
C LEU A 6 3.77 -41.77 -30.57
N ASN A 7 4.32 -40.91 -31.43
CA ASN A 7 4.24 -39.46 -31.29
C ASN A 7 3.21 -38.93 -32.30
N ILE A 8 2.16 -38.28 -31.80
CA ILE A 8 1.08 -37.71 -32.62
C ILE A 8 1.00 -36.21 -32.34
N THR A 9 0.81 -35.39 -33.37
CA THR A 9 0.62 -33.94 -33.20
C THR A 9 -0.55 -33.44 -34.03
N PHE A 10 -1.51 -32.81 -33.37
CA PHE A 10 -2.60 -32.07 -33.99
C PHE A 10 -2.37 -30.56 -33.80
N LYS A 11 -2.40 -29.81 -34.91
CA LYS A 11 -2.09 -28.38 -34.91
C LYS A 11 -3.05 -27.58 -35.79
N ASN A 12 -3.49 -26.42 -35.31
CA ASN A 12 -4.32 -25.47 -36.04
C ASN A 12 -5.64 -26.10 -36.53
N ILE A 13 -6.32 -26.85 -35.65
CA ILE A 13 -7.57 -27.55 -36.00
C ILE A 13 -8.74 -26.82 -35.36
N LYS A 14 -9.76 -26.55 -36.16
CA LYS A 14 -11.09 -26.23 -35.69
C LYS A 14 -12.00 -27.44 -35.88
N TYR A 15 -12.61 -27.92 -34.81
CA TYR A 15 -13.45 -29.11 -34.84
C TYR A 15 -14.78 -28.86 -34.14
N GLY A 16 -15.86 -29.20 -34.86
CA GLY A 16 -17.21 -28.94 -34.41
C GLY A 16 -17.62 -27.47 -34.52
N ASN A 17 -18.93 -27.24 -34.59
CA ASN A 17 -19.57 -25.93 -34.54
C ASN A 17 -21.09 -26.11 -34.38
N THR A 18 -21.85 -25.03 -34.48
CA THR A 18 -23.32 -25.06 -34.43
C THR A 18 -23.96 -25.90 -35.54
N THR A 19 -23.33 -26.00 -36.71
CA THR A 19 -23.77 -26.80 -37.87
C THR A 19 -23.38 -28.27 -37.73
N TYR A 20 -22.21 -28.56 -37.18
CA TYR A 20 -21.69 -29.92 -36.95
C TYR A 20 -21.42 -30.15 -35.45
N PRO A 21 -22.47 -30.26 -34.63
CA PRO A 21 -22.35 -30.22 -33.17
C PRO A 21 -22.07 -31.59 -32.54
N ASN A 22 -21.91 -32.65 -33.33
CA ASN A 22 -21.87 -34.02 -32.85
C ASN A 22 -20.49 -34.64 -33.05
N ASN A 23 -20.10 -35.48 -32.11
CA ASN A 23 -18.91 -36.31 -32.16
C ASN A 23 -19.21 -37.70 -31.55
N SER A 24 -18.25 -38.62 -31.64
CA SER A 24 -18.29 -39.89 -30.92
C SER A 24 -17.97 -39.70 -29.43
N TYR A 25 -18.27 -40.71 -28.61
CA TYR A 25 -17.85 -40.74 -27.20
C TYR A 25 -16.32 -40.71 -27.03
N TRP A 26 -15.55 -41.09 -28.05
CA TRP A 26 -14.10 -41.26 -27.93
C TRP A 26 -13.27 -40.06 -28.40
N GLY A 27 -13.91 -38.94 -28.76
CA GLY A 27 -13.19 -37.69 -28.98
C GLY A 27 -12.38 -37.58 -30.27
N MET A 28 -11.37 -36.70 -30.22
CA MET A 28 -10.32 -36.51 -31.23
C MET A 28 -9.37 -37.70 -31.28
N LEU A 29 -9.08 -38.26 -30.10
CA LEU A 29 -8.10 -39.31 -29.94
C LEU A 29 -8.66 -40.38 -29.02
N PHE A 30 -8.68 -41.59 -29.56
CA PHE A 30 -8.89 -42.84 -28.84
C PHE A 30 -7.61 -43.67 -28.90
N THR A 31 -7.10 -44.12 -27.76
CA THR A 31 -5.95 -45.04 -27.74
C THR A 31 -6.06 -46.09 -26.63
N ILE A 32 -5.82 -47.35 -27.00
CA ILE A 32 -5.62 -48.48 -26.07
C ILE A 32 -4.14 -48.89 -25.95
N ASN A 33 -3.25 -48.09 -26.53
CA ASN A 33 -1.82 -48.36 -26.59
C ASN A 33 -1.08 -47.64 -25.46
N SER A 34 0.10 -48.18 -25.12
CA SER A 34 1.07 -47.55 -24.21
C SER A 34 2.08 -46.68 -24.97
N ARG A 35 2.81 -45.82 -24.24
CA ARG A 35 3.87 -44.93 -24.76
C ARG A 35 3.37 -43.98 -25.86
N ILE A 36 2.17 -43.47 -25.66
CA ILE A 36 1.59 -42.43 -26.51
C ILE A 36 2.09 -41.07 -26.03
N ASN A 37 2.66 -40.29 -26.94
CA ASN A 37 2.93 -38.87 -26.72
C ASN A 37 2.08 -38.07 -27.70
N PHE A 38 1.00 -37.48 -27.19
CA PHE A 38 0.09 -36.69 -28.00
C PHE A 38 0.27 -35.20 -27.72
N VAL A 39 0.45 -34.43 -28.79
CA VAL A 39 0.60 -32.97 -28.72
C VAL A 39 -0.57 -32.31 -29.44
N VAL A 40 -1.20 -31.34 -28.79
CA VAL A 40 -2.23 -30.49 -29.37
C VAL A 40 -1.77 -29.03 -29.32
N GLU A 41 -1.92 -28.33 -30.44
CA GLU A 41 -1.48 -26.93 -30.57
C GLU A 41 -2.51 -26.11 -31.35
N ASN A 42 -2.95 -24.99 -30.80
CA ASN A 42 -3.90 -24.09 -31.46
C ASN A 42 -5.20 -24.79 -31.89
N ILE A 43 -5.86 -25.48 -30.96
CA ILE A 43 -7.10 -26.21 -31.20
C ILE A 43 -8.31 -25.38 -30.78
N ASP A 44 -9.34 -25.30 -31.63
CA ASP A 44 -10.68 -24.80 -31.28
C ASP A 44 -11.69 -25.94 -31.44
N TRP A 45 -12.11 -26.51 -30.31
CA TRP A 45 -13.03 -27.64 -30.22
C TRP A 45 -14.37 -27.19 -29.63
N ASN A 46 -15.46 -27.34 -30.39
CA ASN A 46 -16.79 -26.94 -29.96
C ASN A 46 -17.84 -27.98 -30.34
N ILE A 47 -18.20 -28.83 -29.37
CA ILE A 47 -19.10 -29.98 -29.57
C ILE A 47 -20.25 -29.96 -28.57
N LYS A 48 -21.45 -30.28 -29.02
CA LYS A 48 -22.65 -30.44 -28.18
C LYS A 48 -22.77 -31.87 -27.65
N ASN A 49 -22.69 -32.87 -28.53
CA ASN A 49 -22.93 -34.28 -28.18
C ASN A 49 -21.69 -35.13 -28.51
N GLY A 50 -21.27 -36.05 -27.63
CA GLY A 50 -20.01 -36.82 -27.78
C GLY A 50 -18.79 -36.06 -27.25
N SER A 51 -18.79 -35.77 -25.95
CA SER A 51 -18.18 -34.55 -25.42
C SER A 51 -16.73 -34.62 -24.97
N GLN A 52 -16.12 -35.80 -24.78
CA GLN A 52 -14.73 -35.86 -24.37
C GLN A 52 -13.78 -35.73 -25.57
N PRO A 53 -12.84 -34.77 -25.60
CA PRO A 53 -11.89 -34.66 -26.70
C PRO A 53 -10.79 -35.73 -26.67
N PHE A 54 -10.44 -36.28 -25.51
CA PHE A 54 -9.27 -37.15 -25.37
C PHE A 54 -9.55 -38.36 -24.48
N TRP A 55 -9.34 -39.55 -25.03
CA TRP A 55 -9.50 -40.82 -24.33
C TRP A 55 -8.28 -41.74 -24.47
N GLY A 56 -7.85 -42.32 -23.35
CA GLY A 56 -6.77 -43.30 -23.24
C GLY A 56 -7.06 -44.42 -22.23
N ASP A 57 -6.18 -45.41 -22.15
CA ASP A 57 -6.31 -46.60 -21.29
C ASP A 57 -5.70 -46.46 -19.87
N SER A 58 -5.43 -45.23 -19.41
CA SER A 58 -4.73 -44.96 -18.14
C SER A 58 -3.31 -45.54 -18.03
N ASN A 59 -2.64 -45.83 -19.14
CA ASN A 59 -1.26 -46.30 -19.10
C ASN A 59 -0.30 -45.23 -18.53
N PRO A 60 0.57 -45.54 -17.56
CA PRO A 60 1.47 -44.57 -16.94
C PRO A 60 2.45 -43.87 -17.89
N SER A 61 2.68 -44.44 -19.07
CA SER A 61 3.58 -43.88 -20.09
C SER A 61 2.88 -42.99 -21.12
N ASN A 62 1.57 -42.76 -21.00
CA ASN A 62 0.81 -41.94 -21.93
C ASN A 62 0.82 -40.47 -21.49
N THR A 63 1.23 -39.58 -22.40
CA THR A 63 1.36 -38.14 -22.18
C THR A 63 0.51 -37.35 -23.16
N LEU A 64 -0.19 -36.33 -22.66
CA LEU A 64 -0.92 -35.33 -23.45
C LEU A 64 -0.31 -33.95 -23.23
N THR A 65 0.05 -33.24 -24.29
CA THR A 65 0.72 -31.94 -24.21
C THR A 65 -0.04 -30.88 -25.00
N PHE A 66 -0.45 -29.81 -24.33
CA PHE A 66 -1.07 -28.63 -24.92
C PHE A 66 0.00 -27.55 -25.18
N LYS A 67 -0.07 -26.91 -26.34
CA LYS A 67 0.76 -25.78 -26.78
C LYS A 67 -0.10 -24.68 -27.40
N GLY A 68 0.42 -23.45 -27.45
CA GLY A 68 -0.29 -22.34 -28.08
C GLY A 68 -1.63 -22.00 -27.40
N ILE A 69 -2.64 -21.59 -28.18
CA ILE A 69 -3.95 -21.17 -27.66
C ILE A 69 -5.00 -22.22 -27.98
N ASN A 70 -5.53 -22.90 -26.98
CA ASN A 70 -6.53 -23.95 -27.14
C ASN A 70 -7.85 -23.57 -26.48
N ASN A 71 -8.95 -23.90 -27.13
CA ASN A 71 -10.30 -23.69 -26.62
C ASN A 71 -11.09 -24.98 -26.78
N PHE A 72 -11.62 -25.50 -25.66
CA PHE A 72 -12.44 -26.69 -25.63
C PHE A 72 -13.78 -26.36 -25.00
N LYS A 73 -14.85 -26.51 -25.77
CA LYS A 73 -16.21 -26.38 -25.30
C LYS A 73 -16.94 -27.68 -25.56
N SER A 74 -17.48 -28.25 -24.49
CA SER A 74 -18.51 -29.26 -24.61
C SER A 74 -19.73 -29.01 -23.73
N ALA A 75 -20.91 -29.06 -24.34
CA ALA A 75 -22.18 -28.76 -23.67
C ALA A 75 -23.35 -29.55 -24.28
N GLY A 76 -23.83 -30.61 -23.63
CA GLY A 76 -24.98 -31.36 -24.14
C GLY A 76 -25.36 -32.60 -23.33
N ASP A 77 -26.45 -33.24 -23.75
CA ASP A 77 -27.22 -34.23 -22.99
C ASP A 77 -27.02 -35.68 -23.44
N LYS A 78 -26.04 -35.93 -24.32
CA LYS A 78 -25.80 -37.25 -24.91
C LYS A 78 -24.33 -37.55 -25.05
N LYS A 79 -23.92 -38.74 -24.61
CA LYS A 79 -22.54 -39.25 -24.71
C LYS A 79 -21.56 -38.23 -24.12
N GLY A 80 -21.92 -37.77 -22.93
CA GLY A 80 -21.14 -36.88 -22.08
C GLY A 80 -19.87 -37.56 -21.56
N GLY A 81 -18.87 -36.80 -21.13
CA GLY A 81 -17.57 -37.35 -20.77
C GLY A 81 -16.66 -36.31 -20.13
N GLU A 82 -15.48 -36.77 -19.73
CA GLU A 82 -14.37 -36.00 -19.20
C GLU A 82 -13.86 -34.97 -20.22
N PHE A 83 -13.02 -34.04 -19.80
CA PHE A 83 -12.16 -33.32 -20.72
C PHE A 83 -10.96 -34.17 -21.15
N VAL A 84 -10.36 -34.91 -20.22
CA VAL A 84 -9.29 -35.86 -20.51
C VAL A 84 -9.48 -37.13 -19.68
N GLU A 85 -9.58 -38.27 -20.36
CA GLU A 85 -9.64 -39.59 -19.76
C GLU A 85 -8.37 -40.39 -20.12
N GLY A 86 -7.76 -41.05 -19.13
CA GLY A 86 -6.75 -42.09 -19.34
C GLY A 86 -5.34 -41.62 -19.68
N PHE A 87 -5.01 -40.35 -19.45
CA PHE A 87 -3.65 -39.82 -19.54
C PHE A 87 -3.07 -39.58 -18.15
N SER A 88 -1.95 -40.25 -17.85
CA SER A 88 -1.26 -40.14 -16.57
C SER A 88 -0.49 -38.83 -16.43
N THR A 89 0.02 -38.28 -17.54
CA THR A 89 0.72 -36.99 -17.55
C THR A 89 0.09 -36.05 -18.56
N ILE A 90 -0.32 -34.89 -18.09
CA ILE A 90 -0.93 -33.83 -18.90
C ILE A 90 -0.08 -32.58 -18.72
N ASN A 91 0.48 -32.06 -19.81
CA ASN A 91 1.36 -30.89 -19.82
C ASN A 91 0.71 -29.75 -20.57
N PHE A 92 0.50 -28.63 -19.91
CA PHE A 92 0.23 -27.35 -20.54
C PHE A 92 1.56 -26.64 -20.65
N SER A 93 2.12 -26.57 -21.86
CA SER A 93 3.47 -26.06 -22.09
C SER A 93 3.58 -24.60 -21.68
N ASP A 94 4.82 -24.12 -21.50
CA ASP A 94 5.10 -22.71 -21.24
C ASP A 94 4.37 -21.80 -22.25
N ASP A 95 3.87 -20.67 -21.74
CA ASP A 95 3.10 -19.65 -22.44
C ASP A 95 1.79 -20.15 -23.12
N SER A 96 1.40 -21.43 -22.94
CA SER A 96 0.15 -21.95 -23.49
C SER A 96 -1.06 -21.37 -22.77
N LYS A 97 -2.16 -21.18 -23.50
CA LYS A 97 -3.43 -20.69 -22.96
C LYS A 97 -4.51 -21.68 -23.33
N THR A 98 -5.10 -22.35 -22.35
CA THR A 98 -6.16 -23.34 -22.59
C THR A 98 -7.41 -23.00 -21.80
N THR A 99 -8.53 -22.87 -22.49
CA THR A 99 -9.86 -22.70 -21.91
C THR A 99 -10.67 -23.97 -22.10
N VAL A 100 -11.33 -24.42 -21.04
CA VAL A 100 -12.16 -25.63 -21.01
C VAL A 100 -13.52 -25.27 -20.43
N TYR A 101 -14.58 -25.51 -21.20
CA TYR A 101 -15.95 -25.46 -20.75
C TYR A 101 -16.55 -26.86 -20.87
N ASN A 102 -16.95 -27.49 -19.76
CA ASN A 102 -17.52 -28.84 -19.76
C ASN A 102 -18.84 -28.90 -18.99
N ASP A 103 -19.95 -28.98 -19.72
CA ASP A 103 -21.32 -29.17 -19.23
C ASP A 103 -22.01 -30.34 -19.94
N SER A 104 -21.66 -31.59 -19.59
CA SER A 104 -22.12 -32.80 -20.29
C SER A 104 -22.57 -33.92 -19.35
N THR A 105 -23.50 -34.78 -19.79
CA THR A 105 -24.35 -35.62 -18.89
C THR A 105 -23.82 -36.95 -18.32
N ASP A 106 -22.72 -37.55 -18.78
CA ASP A 106 -22.49 -38.99 -18.48
C ASP A 106 -21.21 -39.31 -17.68
N SER A 107 -20.48 -38.28 -17.24
CA SER A 107 -19.28 -38.44 -16.39
C SER A 107 -19.34 -37.42 -15.26
N ASP A 108 -18.77 -37.79 -14.11
CA ASP A 108 -18.74 -36.97 -12.90
C ASP A 108 -17.51 -36.07 -12.82
N ALA A 109 -16.52 -36.23 -13.72
CA ALA A 109 -15.21 -35.62 -13.61
C ALA A 109 -14.77 -34.78 -14.83
N VAL A 110 -13.84 -33.85 -14.61
CA VAL A 110 -13.13 -33.15 -15.71
C VAL A 110 -11.94 -33.98 -16.18
N PHE A 111 -11.17 -34.55 -15.25
CA PHE A 111 -10.04 -35.40 -15.56
C PHE A 111 -10.23 -36.78 -14.93
N TRP A 112 -9.84 -37.84 -15.64
CA TRP A 112 -9.88 -39.20 -15.12
C TRP A 112 -8.61 -39.97 -15.46
N CYS A 113 -7.96 -40.57 -14.47
CA CYS A 113 -6.85 -41.52 -14.66
C CYS A 113 -6.55 -42.27 -13.35
N SER A 114 -5.96 -43.47 -13.42
CA SER A 114 -5.55 -44.22 -12.22
C SER A 114 -4.58 -43.46 -11.30
N LYS A 115 -3.61 -42.75 -11.88
CA LYS A 115 -2.72 -41.76 -11.22
C LYS A 115 -2.49 -40.63 -12.21
N GLN A 116 -2.49 -39.39 -11.73
CA GLN A 116 -2.46 -38.25 -12.64
C GLN A 116 -1.53 -37.14 -12.20
N GLN A 117 -0.80 -36.60 -13.17
CA GLN A 117 0.02 -35.41 -13.01
C GLN A 117 -0.37 -34.39 -14.08
N ILE A 118 -0.85 -33.23 -13.63
CA ILE A 118 -1.20 -32.10 -14.47
C ILE A 118 -0.16 -31.01 -14.25
N ASN A 119 0.58 -30.65 -15.27
CA ASN A 119 1.64 -29.65 -15.22
C ASN A 119 1.23 -28.40 -15.99
N ILE A 120 1.16 -27.25 -15.32
CA ILE A 120 0.96 -25.94 -15.92
C ILE A 120 2.31 -25.26 -16.01
N GLY A 121 2.81 -25.07 -17.23
CA GLY A 121 4.11 -24.47 -17.53
C GLY A 121 4.22 -23.00 -17.14
N LYS A 122 5.40 -22.43 -17.34
CA LYS A 122 5.69 -21.03 -17.01
C LYS A 122 4.81 -20.09 -17.83
N ASN A 123 4.24 -19.08 -17.19
CA ASN A 123 3.26 -18.16 -17.79
C ASN A 123 2.05 -18.83 -18.48
N ALA A 124 1.85 -20.14 -18.32
CA ALA A 124 0.76 -20.86 -18.97
C ALA A 124 -0.53 -20.67 -18.17
N THR A 125 -1.66 -20.68 -18.86
CA THR A 125 -2.98 -20.57 -18.23
C THR A 125 -3.85 -21.77 -18.58
N LEU A 126 -4.45 -22.39 -17.57
CA LEU A 126 -5.56 -23.32 -17.71
C LEU A 126 -6.78 -22.77 -16.96
N ASP A 127 -7.84 -22.48 -17.72
CA ASP A 127 -9.13 -22.02 -17.22
C ASP A 127 -10.20 -23.07 -17.48
N ILE A 128 -10.73 -23.66 -16.41
CA ILE A 128 -11.80 -24.66 -16.47
C ILE A 128 -13.07 -24.07 -15.89
N THR A 129 -14.17 -24.16 -16.63
CA THR A 129 -15.53 -23.93 -16.13
C THR A 129 -16.33 -25.20 -16.37
N THR A 130 -16.85 -25.80 -15.31
CA THR A 130 -17.45 -27.12 -15.40
C THR A 130 -18.68 -27.26 -14.54
N SER A 131 -19.66 -28.02 -15.02
CA SER A 131 -20.80 -28.43 -14.20
C SER A 131 -20.61 -29.79 -13.54
N LYS A 132 -19.54 -30.51 -13.90
CA LYS A 132 -19.13 -31.80 -13.33
C LYS A 132 -19.04 -31.73 -11.80
N GLU A 133 -19.27 -32.85 -11.12
CA GLU A 133 -19.16 -32.91 -9.65
C GLU A 133 -17.70 -32.80 -9.19
N THR A 134 -16.77 -33.36 -9.95
CA THR A 134 -15.39 -33.59 -9.54
C THR A 134 -14.38 -32.99 -10.54
N LEU A 135 -13.29 -32.41 -10.06
CA LEU A 135 -12.18 -31.96 -10.91
C LEU A 135 -11.36 -33.17 -11.40
N ILE A 136 -10.86 -33.99 -10.48
CA ILE A 136 -10.09 -35.22 -10.79
C ILE A 136 -10.77 -36.44 -10.18
N GLN A 137 -11.10 -37.41 -11.01
CA GLN A 137 -11.47 -38.76 -10.59
C GLN A 137 -10.25 -39.67 -10.79
N ASP A 138 -9.81 -40.33 -9.73
CA ASP A 138 -8.66 -41.24 -9.83
C ASP A 138 -8.83 -42.54 -9.06
N GLY A 139 -7.89 -43.44 -9.33
CA GLY A 139 -7.67 -44.65 -8.56
C GLY A 139 -6.36 -44.58 -7.78
N GLY A 140 -5.90 -43.41 -7.33
CA GLY A 140 -4.55 -43.25 -6.79
C GLY A 140 -4.24 -41.82 -6.37
N ASP A 141 -2.98 -41.39 -6.47
CA ASP A 141 -2.61 -40.00 -6.15
C ASP A 141 -2.66 -39.11 -7.39
N ALA A 142 -3.10 -37.87 -7.19
CA ALA A 142 -3.11 -36.81 -8.19
C ALA A 142 -2.24 -35.62 -7.79
N GLN A 143 -1.59 -35.02 -8.79
CA GLN A 143 -0.77 -33.83 -8.62
C GLN A 143 -1.12 -32.77 -9.65
N ILE A 144 -1.28 -31.52 -9.20
CA ILE A 144 -1.31 -30.35 -10.07
C ILE A 144 -0.09 -29.49 -9.75
N ASN A 145 0.77 -29.30 -10.73
CA ASN A 145 2.01 -28.52 -10.62
C ASN A 145 1.89 -27.25 -11.43
N VAL A 146 1.85 -26.10 -10.76
CA VAL A 146 1.80 -24.78 -11.40
C VAL A 146 3.18 -24.14 -11.29
N GLN A 147 3.83 -23.99 -12.44
CA GLN A 147 5.17 -23.42 -12.56
C GLN A 147 5.13 -21.89 -12.43
N GLU A 148 6.31 -21.28 -12.45
CA GLU A 148 6.49 -19.83 -12.25
C GLU A 148 5.55 -19.00 -13.13
N LYS A 149 4.81 -18.06 -12.53
CA LYS A 149 3.80 -17.22 -13.21
C LYS A 149 2.68 -17.98 -13.95
N GLY A 150 2.61 -19.30 -13.79
CA GLY A 150 1.53 -20.12 -14.32
C GLY A 150 0.22 -19.88 -13.55
N ARG A 151 -0.91 -20.11 -14.20
CA ARG A 151 -2.23 -19.90 -13.62
C ARG A 151 -3.14 -21.11 -13.85
N PHE A 152 -3.63 -21.70 -12.76
CA PHE A 152 -4.65 -22.74 -12.77
C PHE A 152 -5.96 -22.18 -12.19
N SER A 153 -7.06 -22.28 -12.94
CA SER A 153 -8.38 -21.95 -12.43
C SER A 153 -9.41 -23.01 -12.76
N CYS A 154 -10.24 -23.35 -11.78
CA CYS A 154 -11.39 -24.22 -11.93
C CYS A 154 -12.62 -23.57 -11.28
N LYS A 155 -13.70 -23.42 -12.04
CA LYS A 155 -15.00 -22.97 -11.57
C LYS A 155 -16.04 -24.07 -11.74
N PHE A 156 -16.61 -24.53 -10.62
CA PHE A 156 -17.79 -25.38 -10.60
C PHE A 156 -19.05 -24.53 -10.68
N PHE A 157 -20.00 -24.89 -11.55
CA PHE A 157 -21.27 -24.17 -11.71
C PHE A 157 -22.46 -25.12 -11.84
N TYR A 158 -23.69 -24.63 -11.66
CA TYR A 158 -24.89 -25.43 -11.95
C TYR A 158 -25.13 -25.49 -13.45
N GLY A 159 -24.84 -26.65 -14.04
CA GLY A 159 -24.99 -26.92 -15.47
C GLY A 159 -26.43 -26.90 -15.95
N SER A 160 -26.60 -26.71 -17.25
CA SER A 160 -27.89 -26.96 -17.90
C SER A 160 -28.12 -28.45 -18.10
N TYR A 161 -27.03 -29.20 -18.32
CA TYR A 161 -27.05 -30.60 -18.70
C TYR A 161 -26.65 -31.52 -17.54
N TYR A 162 -25.63 -31.16 -16.77
CA TYR A 162 -25.24 -31.89 -15.56
C TYR A 162 -25.49 -31.04 -14.31
N LYS A 163 -26.41 -31.51 -13.45
CA LYS A 163 -27.03 -30.71 -12.36
C LYS A 163 -26.64 -31.15 -10.96
N ASP A 164 -25.45 -31.73 -10.81
CA ASP A 164 -24.98 -32.19 -9.51
C ASP A 164 -24.75 -31.03 -8.52
N SER A 165 -24.76 -31.30 -7.22
CA SER A 165 -24.58 -30.29 -6.16
C SER A 165 -23.17 -30.26 -5.57
N GLY A 166 -22.29 -31.18 -5.94
CA GLY A 166 -20.93 -31.29 -5.43
C GLY A 166 -19.90 -30.46 -6.20
N ALA A 167 -18.85 -30.08 -5.47
CA ALA A 167 -17.61 -29.51 -6.00
C ALA A 167 -16.44 -30.23 -5.31
N LYS A 168 -16.05 -31.39 -5.84
CA LYS A 168 -14.96 -32.22 -5.30
C LYS A 168 -13.67 -31.91 -6.05
N LEU A 169 -12.59 -31.58 -5.33
CA LEU A 169 -11.28 -31.41 -5.97
C LEU A 169 -10.74 -32.74 -6.50
N ILE A 170 -10.97 -33.80 -5.71
CA ILE A 170 -10.60 -35.16 -6.02
C ILE A 170 -11.65 -36.12 -5.47
N ASN A 171 -11.97 -37.14 -6.26
CA ASN A 171 -12.69 -38.32 -5.81
C ASN A 171 -11.84 -39.55 -6.13
N SER A 172 -11.31 -40.21 -5.09
CA SER A 172 -10.39 -41.35 -5.25
C SER A 172 -11.06 -42.66 -4.91
N LEU A 173 -11.03 -43.63 -5.84
CA LEU A 173 -11.67 -44.95 -5.71
C LEU A 173 -10.97 -45.88 -4.73
N ILE A 174 -9.66 -45.69 -4.50
CA ILE A 174 -8.85 -46.54 -3.60
C ILE A 174 -8.18 -45.75 -2.47
N GLY A 175 -8.63 -44.53 -2.21
CA GLY A 175 -8.19 -43.74 -1.05
C GLY A 175 -6.91 -42.93 -1.24
N GLY A 176 -6.53 -42.60 -2.48
CA GLY A 176 -5.41 -41.70 -2.74
C GLY A 176 -5.72 -40.22 -2.48
N SER A 177 -4.73 -39.38 -2.76
CA SER A 177 -4.64 -37.98 -2.32
C SER A 177 -4.42 -36.99 -3.45
N ILE A 178 -4.74 -35.71 -3.21
CA ILE A 178 -4.40 -34.63 -4.14
C ILE A 178 -3.34 -33.71 -3.54
N THR A 179 -2.29 -33.46 -4.33
CA THR A 179 -1.26 -32.47 -4.02
C THR A 179 -1.27 -31.35 -5.05
N LEU A 180 -1.33 -30.11 -4.58
CA LEU A 180 -1.29 -28.90 -5.39
C LEU A 180 0.04 -28.18 -5.11
N ASN A 181 0.88 -28.03 -6.12
CA ASN A 181 2.19 -27.38 -6.01
C ASN A 181 2.17 -26.06 -6.76
N PHE A 182 2.41 -24.95 -6.06
CA PHE A 182 2.45 -23.61 -6.65
C PHE A 182 3.84 -23.02 -6.50
N SER A 183 4.45 -22.67 -7.63
CA SER A 183 5.78 -22.06 -7.71
C SER A 183 5.72 -20.53 -7.60
N LYS A 184 6.87 -19.88 -7.76
CA LYS A 184 7.00 -18.42 -7.64
C LYS A 184 6.00 -17.68 -8.54
N ASP A 185 5.30 -16.70 -7.99
CA ASP A 185 4.31 -15.87 -8.69
C ASP A 185 3.16 -16.67 -9.36
N ALA A 186 3.00 -17.96 -9.03
CA ALA A 186 1.93 -18.79 -9.55
C ALA A 186 0.58 -18.44 -8.91
N VAL A 187 -0.50 -18.71 -9.64
CA VAL A 187 -1.88 -18.42 -9.20
C VAL A 187 -2.74 -19.69 -9.25
N GLY A 188 -3.45 -19.94 -8.15
CA GLY A 188 -4.47 -21.00 -8.04
C GLY A 188 -5.84 -20.42 -7.71
N ILE A 189 -6.87 -20.76 -8.49
CA ILE A 189 -8.23 -20.24 -8.25
C ILE A 189 -9.25 -21.38 -8.33
N PHE A 190 -9.92 -21.63 -7.22
CA PHE A 190 -10.98 -22.62 -7.10
C PHE A 190 -12.27 -21.91 -6.75
N ARG A 191 -13.23 -21.91 -7.68
CA ARG A 191 -14.54 -21.28 -7.52
C ARG A 191 -15.65 -22.30 -7.56
N THR A 192 -16.72 -22.03 -6.84
CA THR A 192 -17.92 -22.85 -6.91
C THR A 192 -19.19 -22.01 -6.77
N GLU A 193 -20.19 -22.28 -7.60
CA GLU A 193 -21.56 -21.84 -7.35
C GLU A 193 -22.32 -22.83 -6.47
N LYS A 194 -21.73 -23.99 -6.21
CA LYS A 194 -22.24 -25.01 -5.30
C LYS A 194 -22.09 -24.58 -3.85
N ASP A 195 -22.65 -25.37 -2.94
CA ASP A 195 -22.67 -25.05 -1.51
C ASP A 195 -21.26 -24.90 -0.89
N SER A 196 -20.33 -25.80 -1.18
CA SER A 196 -18.95 -25.79 -0.65
C SER A 196 -18.06 -26.76 -1.41
N PHE A 197 -16.74 -26.70 -1.20
CA PHE A 197 -15.85 -27.77 -1.63
C PHE A 197 -15.98 -29.00 -0.72
N SER A 198 -15.88 -30.18 -1.32
CA SER A 198 -15.95 -31.48 -0.64
C SER A 198 -14.91 -32.46 -1.19
N GLY A 199 -14.87 -33.68 -0.63
CA GLY A 199 -13.97 -34.75 -1.05
C GLY A 199 -12.78 -34.92 -0.10
N LYS A 200 -11.61 -35.24 -0.64
CA LYS A 200 -10.39 -35.41 0.17
C LYS A 200 -9.69 -34.07 0.41
N ASN A 201 -9.05 -33.97 1.56
CA ASN A 201 -8.27 -32.80 1.96
C ASN A 201 -7.05 -32.62 1.04
N PRO A 202 -6.92 -31.46 0.35
CA PRO A 202 -5.75 -31.21 -0.48
C PRO A 202 -4.53 -30.86 0.36
N THR A 203 -3.36 -31.36 -0.05
CA THR A 203 -2.07 -30.82 0.40
C THR A 203 -1.62 -29.75 -0.58
N ILE A 204 -1.34 -28.54 -0.10
CA ILE A 204 -0.97 -27.40 -0.92
C ILE A 204 0.45 -26.96 -0.56
N ASN A 205 1.39 -27.18 -1.45
CA ASN A 205 2.77 -26.70 -1.30
C ASN A 205 2.90 -25.33 -1.99
N ALA A 206 3.17 -24.30 -1.21
CA ALA A 206 3.34 -22.92 -1.68
C ALA A 206 4.83 -22.55 -1.64
N THR A 207 5.42 -22.27 -2.80
CA THR A 207 6.80 -21.78 -2.94
C THR A 207 6.75 -20.39 -3.56
N SER A 208 6.52 -19.38 -2.74
CA SER A 208 6.36 -17.99 -3.15
C SER A 208 5.27 -17.71 -4.21
N PRO A 209 4.06 -18.32 -4.16
CA PRO A 209 3.01 -18.03 -5.14
C PRO A 209 2.58 -16.55 -5.07
N ASP A 210 1.80 -16.09 -6.06
CA ASP A 210 1.11 -14.81 -5.91
C ASP A 210 -0.08 -14.99 -4.95
N TYR A 211 -1.02 -15.87 -5.30
CA TYR A 211 -2.09 -16.27 -4.38
C TYR A 211 -2.78 -17.59 -4.78
N ILE A 212 -3.46 -18.20 -3.81
CA ILE A 212 -4.29 -19.39 -3.94
C ILE A 212 -5.64 -19.08 -3.29
N LEU A 213 -6.71 -19.10 -4.09
CA LEU A 213 -8.06 -18.65 -3.72
C LEU A 213 -9.06 -19.81 -3.78
N PHE A 214 -9.87 -19.96 -2.73
CA PHE A 214 -11.10 -20.76 -2.69
C PHE A 214 -12.29 -19.84 -2.47
N GLU A 215 -13.27 -19.82 -3.37
CA GLU A 215 -14.38 -18.86 -3.32
C GLU A 215 -15.72 -19.49 -3.72
N SER A 216 -16.76 -19.20 -2.94
CA SER A 216 -18.16 -19.55 -3.24
C SER A 216 -18.94 -18.32 -3.69
N SER A 217 -19.88 -18.51 -4.60
CA SER A 217 -20.92 -17.49 -4.82
C SER A 217 -21.93 -17.42 -3.67
N ALA A 218 -22.06 -18.48 -2.85
CA ALA A 218 -22.93 -18.50 -1.68
C ALA A 218 -22.24 -17.86 -0.47
N THR A 219 -22.66 -16.64 -0.11
CA THR A 219 -21.99 -15.82 0.92
C THR A 219 -22.36 -16.14 2.37
N ASN A 220 -23.26 -17.10 2.59
CA ASN A 220 -23.81 -17.44 3.91
C ASN A 220 -23.35 -18.80 4.47
N LYS A 221 -22.51 -19.54 3.72
CA LYS A 221 -21.98 -20.85 4.09
C LYS A 221 -20.45 -20.85 4.04
N SER A 222 -19.84 -21.79 4.75
CA SER A 222 -18.40 -21.98 4.71
C SER A 222 -17.98 -22.62 3.40
N ILE A 223 -17.02 -22.03 2.68
CA ILE A 223 -16.51 -22.61 1.44
C ILE A 223 -15.76 -23.94 1.66
N LEU A 224 -15.29 -24.18 2.88
CA LEU A 224 -14.53 -25.36 3.29
C LEU A 224 -15.34 -26.33 4.18
N SER A 225 -16.67 -26.36 4.06
CA SER A 225 -17.51 -27.26 4.87
C SER A 225 -17.22 -28.75 4.67
N GLY A 226 -16.72 -29.16 3.50
CA GLY A 226 -16.43 -30.57 3.19
C GLY A 226 -14.95 -30.93 3.04
N ILE A 227 -14.02 -29.99 3.25
CA ILE A 227 -12.57 -30.21 3.15
C ILE A 227 -11.79 -29.37 4.18
N THR A 228 -10.59 -29.83 4.51
CA THR A 228 -9.59 -29.09 5.31
C THR A 228 -8.28 -29.02 4.53
N PRO A 229 -8.07 -28.01 3.67
CA PRO A 229 -6.81 -27.79 2.99
C PRO A 229 -5.64 -27.63 3.96
N LYS A 230 -4.52 -28.30 3.67
CA LYS A 230 -3.26 -28.15 4.37
C LYS A 230 -2.30 -27.32 3.53
N PHE A 231 -2.15 -26.04 3.87
CA PHE A 231 -1.15 -25.16 3.27
C PHE A 231 0.21 -25.39 3.90
N ILE A 232 1.25 -25.57 3.09
CA ILE A 232 2.63 -25.77 3.52
C ILE A 232 3.47 -24.73 2.80
N ARG A 233 3.97 -23.75 3.55
CA ARG A 233 4.95 -22.79 3.03
C ARG A 233 6.29 -23.49 2.85
N LYS A 234 6.88 -23.40 1.66
CA LYS A 234 8.13 -24.07 1.26
C LYS A 234 9.26 -23.09 1.00
N ASP A 235 8.96 -21.83 0.74
CA ASP A 235 9.95 -20.77 0.57
C ASP A 235 10.40 -20.16 1.91
N SER A 236 11.50 -19.42 1.83
CA SER A 236 12.01 -18.54 2.88
C SER A 236 12.18 -17.12 2.35
N ASP A 237 11.28 -16.68 1.46
CA ASP A 237 11.32 -15.32 0.94
C ASP A 237 10.96 -14.31 2.05
N SER A 238 11.22 -13.02 1.80
CA SER A 238 10.98 -11.97 2.78
C SER A 238 9.53 -11.46 2.81
N TYR A 239 8.60 -12.07 2.07
CA TYR A 239 7.20 -11.66 2.08
C TYR A 239 6.43 -12.37 3.20
N ASN A 240 5.42 -11.66 3.71
CA ASN A 240 4.40 -12.28 4.54
C ASN A 240 3.37 -12.97 3.64
N TYR A 241 2.86 -14.11 4.09
CA TYR A 241 1.77 -14.82 3.42
C TYR A 241 0.59 -15.03 4.37
N PRO A 242 -0.29 -14.03 4.51
CA PRO A 242 -1.51 -14.19 5.30
C PRO A 242 -2.45 -15.23 4.70
N ILE A 243 -3.24 -15.85 5.58
CA ILE A 243 -4.44 -16.59 5.23
C ILE A 243 -5.64 -15.78 5.70
N ASP A 244 -6.38 -15.23 4.74
CA ASP A 244 -7.51 -14.35 4.97
C ASP A 244 -8.80 -14.97 4.44
N TYR A 245 -9.93 -14.55 4.98
CA TYR A 245 -11.23 -15.02 4.54
C TYR A 245 -12.29 -13.91 4.53
N LEU A 246 -13.25 -14.03 3.62
CA LEU A 246 -14.38 -13.10 3.53
C LEU A 246 -15.61 -13.73 4.16
N THR A 247 -16.29 -12.94 4.99
CA THR A 247 -17.65 -13.21 5.46
C THR A 247 -18.58 -12.10 4.96
N ALA A 248 -19.89 -12.22 5.23
CA ALA A 248 -20.85 -11.15 4.93
C ALA A 248 -20.51 -9.82 5.62
N SER A 249 -19.71 -9.81 6.70
CA SER A 249 -19.30 -8.60 7.41
C SER A 249 -17.99 -7.98 6.88
N GLY A 250 -17.30 -8.64 5.95
CA GLY A 250 -16.04 -8.18 5.37
C GLY A 250 -14.88 -9.17 5.52
N GLN A 251 -13.67 -8.67 5.29
CA GLN A 251 -12.43 -9.44 5.42
C GLN A 251 -12.08 -9.69 6.88
N ASN A 252 -11.60 -10.90 7.15
CA ASN A 252 -11.09 -11.35 8.44
C ASN A 252 -9.76 -12.08 8.22
N HIS A 253 -8.92 -12.10 9.26
CA HIS A 253 -7.61 -12.73 9.24
C HIS A 253 -7.64 -14.03 10.04
N PHE A 254 -7.21 -15.14 9.43
CA PHE A 254 -6.97 -16.38 10.17
C PHE A 254 -5.53 -16.43 10.68
N VAL A 255 -4.56 -16.16 9.80
CA VAL A 255 -3.13 -16.13 10.13
C VAL A 255 -2.50 -14.94 9.42
N SER A 256 -1.75 -14.10 10.15
CA SER A 256 -1.08 -12.90 9.61
C SER A 256 0.12 -13.23 8.72
N ASN A 257 0.84 -14.31 9.04
CA ASN A 257 1.92 -14.84 8.23
C ASN A 257 2.04 -16.36 8.42
N ALA A 258 1.76 -17.13 7.38
CA ALA A 258 1.85 -18.58 7.44
C ALA A 258 3.31 -19.04 7.62
N VAL A 259 3.57 -19.68 8.76
CA VAL A 259 4.84 -20.38 9.06
C VAL A 259 4.57 -21.89 9.11
N GLY A 260 5.43 -22.68 8.48
CA GLY A 260 5.30 -24.14 8.44
C GLY A 260 4.02 -24.60 7.74
N SER A 261 3.25 -25.49 8.40
CA SER A 261 1.99 -26.02 7.87
C SER A 261 0.78 -25.49 8.60
N GLN A 262 -0.21 -25.02 7.84
CA GLN A 262 -1.48 -24.49 8.34
C GLN A 262 -2.65 -25.33 7.78
N ASN A 263 -3.49 -25.87 8.66
CA ASN A 263 -4.73 -26.52 8.26
C ASN A 263 -5.87 -25.51 8.39
N VAL A 264 -6.64 -25.32 7.32
CA VAL A 264 -7.77 -24.39 7.32
C VAL A 264 -9.06 -25.18 7.16
N SER A 265 -9.96 -25.09 8.13
CA SER A 265 -11.25 -25.77 8.10
C SER A 265 -12.41 -24.79 8.28
N ALA A 266 -13.64 -25.30 8.10
CA ALA A 266 -14.86 -24.53 8.36
C ALA A 266 -14.94 -23.95 9.79
N SER A 267 -14.34 -24.60 10.80
CA SER A 267 -14.34 -24.04 12.17
C SER A 267 -13.39 -22.85 12.30
N ASN A 268 -12.32 -22.78 11.51
CA ASN A 268 -11.38 -21.66 11.51
C ASN A 268 -11.97 -20.40 10.87
N ILE A 269 -12.76 -20.58 9.80
CA ILE A 269 -13.30 -19.46 9.00
C ILE A 269 -14.79 -19.21 9.23
N GLN A 270 -15.45 -20.03 10.05
CA GLN A 270 -16.89 -20.00 10.30
C GLN A 270 -17.69 -20.01 8.98
N LYS A 271 -18.56 -19.01 8.75
CA LYS A 271 -19.32 -18.81 7.50
C LYS A 271 -18.51 -18.10 6.41
N GLY A 272 -17.18 -18.22 6.43
CA GLY A 272 -16.31 -17.65 5.41
C GLY A 272 -16.59 -18.27 4.05
N TYR A 273 -17.10 -17.48 3.11
CA TYR A 273 -17.44 -17.93 1.76
C TYR A 273 -16.27 -17.86 0.80
N SER A 274 -15.18 -17.22 1.21
CA SER A 274 -13.94 -17.15 0.45
C SER A 274 -12.75 -17.26 1.40
N VAL A 275 -11.71 -17.97 0.99
CA VAL A 275 -10.42 -18.10 1.69
C VAL A 275 -9.29 -17.89 0.70
N ILE A 276 -8.29 -17.10 1.07
CA ILE A 276 -7.13 -16.84 0.25
C ILE A 276 -5.85 -17.04 1.06
N TYR A 277 -4.87 -17.73 0.47
CA TYR A 277 -3.47 -17.68 0.85
C TYR A 277 -2.78 -16.78 -0.17
N ALA A 278 -2.22 -15.64 0.24
CA ALA A 278 -1.68 -14.67 -0.71
C ALA A 278 -0.40 -14.03 -0.21
N ARG A 279 0.46 -13.62 -1.13
CA ARG A 279 1.59 -12.74 -0.83
C ARG A 279 1.05 -11.40 -0.35
N ALA A 280 1.47 -10.92 0.82
CA ALA A 280 1.15 -9.56 1.27
C ALA A 280 1.82 -8.51 0.38
N SER A 281 1.23 -7.31 0.31
CA SER A 281 1.88 -6.18 -0.36
C SER A 281 3.13 -5.74 0.41
N ARG A 282 4.06 -5.09 -0.29
CA ARG A 282 5.33 -4.64 0.30
C ARG A 282 5.71 -3.27 -0.25
N ILE A 283 6.22 -2.42 0.62
CA ILE A 283 6.91 -1.19 0.21
C ILE A 283 8.37 -1.52 -0.08
N ALA A 284 8.84 -1.18 -1.29
CA ALA A 284 10.22 -1.40 -1.70
C ALA A 284 11.18 -0.37 -1.08
N GLY A 285 10.69 0.85 -0.86
CA GLY A 285 11.41 1.88 -0.12
C GLY A 285 10.49 3.02 0.35
N LEU A 286 10.90 3.68 1.43
CA LEU A 286 10.34 4.95 1.88
C LEU A 286 11.49 5.95 1.82
N ASP A 287 11.26 7.03 1.08
CA ASP A 287 12.15 8.18 1.04
C ASP A 287 11.46 9.36 1.73
N ALA A 288 12.26 10.15 2.43
CA ALA A 288 11.79 11.35 3.09
C ALA A 288 12.91 12.39 3.14
N GLU A 289 12.62 13.58 2.64
CA GLU A 289 13.55 14.71 2.58
C GLU A 289 12.97 15.89 3.35
N SER A 290 13.76 16.46 4.26
CA SER A 290 13.38 17.69 4.95
C SER A 290 13.88 18.92 4.18
N LYS A 291 13.03 19.94 4.07
CA LYS A 291 13.39 21.23 3.46
C LYS A 291 13.02 22.36 4.40
N VAL A 292 14.02 23.18 4.75
CA VAL A 292 13.88 24.33 5.65
C VAL A 292 14.45 25.55 4.95
N ALA A 293 13.65 26.61 4.85
CA ALA A 293 14.04 27.90 4.27
C ALA A 293 13.17 29.01 4.88
N LYS A 294 13.35 30.25 4.43
CA LYS A 294 12.49 31.38 4.83
C LYS A 294 11.02 31.02 4.60
N ASP A 295 10.22 31.03 5.68
CA ASP A 295 8.79 30.70 5.65
C ASP A 295 8.47 29.29 5.10
N LEU A 296 9.42 28.35 5.24
CA LEU A 296 9.29 26.96 4.79
C LEU A 296 9.89 25.99 5.81
N SER A 297 9.08 25.03 6.25
CA SER A 297 9.55 23.88 7.04
C SER A 297 8.68 22.67 6.75
N ILE A 298 9.21 21.74 5.95
CA ILE A 298 8.46 20.60 5.43
C ILE A 298 9.27 19.29 5.49
N ILE A 299 8.55 18.17 5.45
CA ILE A 299 9.07 16.85 5.07
C ILE A 299 8.29 16.38 3.85
N GLU A 300 8.99 16.11 2.76
CA GLU A 300 8.44 15.47 1.57
C GLU A 300 8.66 13.96 1.68
N ALA A 301 7.58 13.19 1.71
CA ALA A 301 7.59 11.74 1.82
C ALA A 301 7.19 11.08 0.50
N GLN A 302 7.90 10.04 0.10
CA GLN A 302 7.61 9.24 -1.09
C GLN A 302 7.78 7.76 -0.82
N VAL A 303 6.77 6.97 -1.20
CA VAL A 303 6.83 5.50 -1.17
C VAL A 303 7.22 4.98 -2.55
N LYS A 304 8.33 4.24 -2.63
CA LYS A 304 8.79 3.48 -3.80
C LYS A 304 8.20 2.08 -3.81
N GLN A 305 7.48 1.78 -4.89
CA GLN A 305 6.78 0.51 -5.18
C GLN A 305 7.63 -0.63 -5.78
N ASP A 306 7.37 -1.89 -5.41
CA ASP A 306 7.55 -3.04 -6.31
C ASP A 306 6.42 -3.01 -7.36
N THR A 307 6.72 -3.25 -8.64
CA THR A 307 5.71 -3.29 -9.71
C THR A 307 4.83 -4.53 -9.57
N MET A 308 3.54 -4.37 -9.22
CA MET A 308 2.56 -5.46 -9.24
C MET A 308 1.58 -5.29 -10.40
N ASN A 309 1.36 -6.36 -11.17
CA ASN A 309 0.40 -6.37 -12.27
C ASN A 309 -1.03 -6.58 -11.71
N GLN A 310 -2.02 -5.86 -12.25
CA GLN A 310 -3.47 -6.07 -12.03
C GLN A 310 -4.04 -5.66 -10.64
N LEU A 311 -3.70 -4.45 -10.18
CA LEU A 311 -4.36 -3.82 -9.03
C LEU A 311 -5.74 -3.26 -9.40
N SER A 312 -6.70 -3.40 -8.50
CA SER A 312 -8.04 -2.78 -8.59
C SER A 312 -8.16 -1.50 -7.75
N SER A 313 -7.40 -1.39 -6.67
CA SER A 313 -7.34 -0.21 -5.81
C SER A 313 -6.00 -0.16 -5.07
N ARG A 314 -5.64 1.03 -4.60
CA ARG A 314 -4.44 1.22 -3.77
C ARG A 314 -4.57 2.46 -2.90
N LYS A 315 -4.16 2.33 -1.65
CA LYS A 315 -4.09 3.39 -0.64
C LYS A 315 -2.74 3.36 0.05
N THR A 316 -2.12 4.52 0.20
CA THR A 316 -0.90 4.67 0.99
C THR A 316 -1.26 5.47 2.24
N SER A 317 -1.05 4.89 3.41
CA SER A 317 -1.22 5.58 4.68
C SER A 317 0.14 6.06 5.16
N TYR A 318 0.22 7.29 5.65
CA TYR A 318 1.38 7.81 6.34
C TYR A 318 1.04 8.14 7.80
N LYS A 319 2.05 8.11 8.67
CA LYS A 319 2.01 8.74 10.00
C LYS A 319 3.33 9.44 10.26
N LEU A 320 3.27 10.71 10.66
CA LEU A 320 4.45 11.45 11.12
C LEU A 320 4.34 11.64 12.63
N ALA A 321 5.38 11.25 13.36
CA ALA A 321 5.41 11.35 14.81
C ALA A 321 6.68 12.04 15.32
N THR A 322 6.56 12.70 16.47
CA THR A 322 7.69 13.37 17.17
C THR A 322 8.53 12.40 18.00
N GLN A 323 8.05 11.17 18.18
CA GLN A 323 8.71 10.11 18.92
C GLN A 323 8.39 8.75 18.31
N LYS A 324 9.19 7.75 18.66
CA LYS A 324 9.02 6.38 18.20
C LYS A 324 7.69 5.80 18.73
N LEU A 325 6.90 5.17 17.85
CA LEU A 325 5.53 4.72 18.16
C LEU A 325 5.44 3.29 18.70
N TYR A 326 6.55 2.57 18.76
CA TYR A 326 6.61 1.19 19.25
C TYR A 326 7.82 1.00 20.17
N SER A 327 7.71 0.05 21.09
CA SER A 327 8.79 -0.35 21.97
C SER A 327 9.66 -1.43 21.32
N GLY A 328 10.97 -1.39 21.59
CA GLY A 328 11.94 -2.31 21.00
C GLY A 328 12.58 -1.82 19.71
N ASN A 329 13.32 -2.71 19.06
CA ASN A 329 14.23 -2.37 17.96
C ASN A 329 13.80 -2.95 16.61
N ASP A 330 12.73 -3.74 16.60
CA ASP A 330 12.27 -4.45 15.41
C ASP A 330 10.81 -4.05 15.10
N ILE A 331 10.67 -3.27 14.03
CA ILE A 331 9.36 -2.83 13.51
C ILE A 331 8.54 -4.02 12.99
N THR A 332 9.17 -5.12 12.58
CA THR A 332 8.48 -6.25 11.93
C THR A 332 7.66 -7.12 12.90
N GLN A 333 7.84 -6.93 14.21
CA GLN A 333 7.09 -7.64 15.24
C GLN A 333 5.61 -7.23 15.25
N ASP A 334 4.70 -8.21 15.45
CA ASP A 334 3.25 -7.97 15.51
C ASP A 334 2.87 -6.93 16.57
N THR A 335 3.56 -6.90 17.72
CA THR A 335 3.34 -5.89 18.76
C THR A 335 3.70 -4.48 18.28
N SER A 336 4.81 -4.34 17.55
CA SER A 336 5.24 -3.06 16.96
C SER A 336 4.25 -2.56 15.92
N GLN A 337 3.83 -3.44 15.00
CA GLN A 337 2.84 -3.13 13.96
C GLN A 337 1.51 -2.67 14.57
N ASN A 338 1.03 -3.37 15.59
CA ASN A 338 -0.19 -3.01 16.32
C ASN A 338 -0.08 -1.68 17.07
N SER A 339 1.07 -1.38 17.68
CA SER A 339 1.31 -0.10 18.35
C SER A 339 1.27 1.06 17.36
N ILE A 340 1.91 0.91 16.18
CA ILE A 340 1.87 1.92 15.12
C ILE A 340 0.45 2.10 14.60
N ASP A 341 -0.29 1.02 14.32
CA ASP A 341 -1.68 1.11 13.82
C ASP A 341 -2.58 1.89 14.78
N LYS A 342 -2.48 1.64 16.09
CA LYS A 342 -3.32 2.26 17.12
C LYS A 342 -2.82 3.64 17.59
N ALA A 343 -1.61 4.05 17.19
CA ALA A 343 -1.04 5.32 17.62
C ALA A 343 -1.87 6.52 17.15
N THR A 344 -2.05 7.47 18.06
CA THR A 344 -2.79 8.72 17.90
C THR A 344 -1.95 9.93 18.32
N SER A 345 -2.54 11.13 18.34
CA SER A 345 -1.86 12.33 18.85
C SER A 345 -1.39 12.21 20.30
N ALA A 346 -2.07 11.42 21.13
CA ALA A 346 -1.62 11.11 22.50
C ALA A 346 -0.28 10.37 22.54
N ASN A 347 0.11 9.73 21.43
CA ASN A 347 1.39 9.04 21.27
C ASN A 347 2.43 9.88 20.53
N GLY A 348 2.15 11.15 20.23
CA GLY A 348 3.06 12.05 19.51
C GLY A 348 2.89 12.03 17.98
N VAL A 349 1.81 11.42 17.45
CA VAL A 349 1.46 11.55 16.03
C VAL A 349 0.97 12.96 15.75
N ILE A 350 1.60 13.66 14.81
CA ILE A 350 1.21 15.02 14.43
C ILE A 350 0.35 15.06 13.18
N ASP A 351 0.46 14.06 12.30
CA ASP A 351 -0.34 13.97 11.08
C ASP A 351 -0.40 12.51 10.59
N SER A 352 -1.51 12.12 9.95
CA SER A 352 -1.77 10.75 9.49
C SER A 352 -2.63 10.68 8.22
N PRO A 353 -2.12 11.16 7.07
CA PRO A 353 -2.89 11.23 5.83
C PRO A 353 -2.99 9.87 5.13
N ILE A 354 -4.03 9.73 4.30
CA ILE A 354 -4.21 8.61 3.38
C ILE A 354 -4.24 9.16 1.96
N VAL A 355 -3.43 8.60 1.07
CA VAL A 355 -3.32 8.99 -0.34
C VAL A 355 -3.80 7.83 -1.22
N ASP A 356 -4.81 8.08 -2.04
CA ASP A 356 -5.27 7.13 -3.07
C ASP A 356 -4.44 7.33 -4.35
N GLY A 357 -3.97 6.27 -5.01
CA GLY A 357 -3.20 6.44 -6.27
C GLY A 357 -2.66 5.15 -6.90
N SER A 358 -2.30 5.21 -8.19
CA SER A 358 -1.98 4.03 -8.99
C SER A 358 -0.50 3.74 -9.23
N ASN A 359 0.46 4.68 -9.08
CA ASN A 359 1.88 4.37 -9.34
C ASN A 359 2.90 4.98 -8.34
N ASP A 360 2.76 6.22 -7.88
CA ASP A 360 3.63 6.80 -6.82
C ASP A 360 2.80 7.62 -5.83
N SER A 361 2.97 7.38 -4.53
CA SER A 361 2.30 8.17 -3.50
C SER A 361 3.30 9.14 -2.89
N MET A 362 3.04 10.44 -3.06
CA MET A 362 3.81 11.50 -2.39
C MET A 362 2.92 12.25 -1.41
N TYR A 363 3.47 12.67 -0.29
CA TYR A 363 2.80 13.53 0.67
C TYR A 363 3.79 14.55 1.26
N VAL A 364 3.32 15.77 1.53
CA VAL A 364 4.14 16.85 2.09
C VAL A 364 3.59 17.26 3.45
N PHE A 365 4.32 16.93 4.51
CA PHE A 365 4.08 17.43 5.86
C PHE A 365 4.62 18.85 5.98
N LYS A 366 3.86 19.76 6.59
CA LYS A 366 4.19 21.19 6.67
C LYS A 366 4.19 21.69 8.11
N ASN A 367 4.73 22.89 8.32
CA ASN A 367 4.74 23.60 9.60
C ASN A 367 5.41 22.79 10.72
N LEU A 368 6.59 22.26 10.41
CA LEU A 368 7.33 21.38 11.31
C LEU A 368 8.36 22.15 12.13
N LEU A 369 8.40 21.89 13.43
CA LEU A 369 9.45 22.38 14.32
C LEU A 369 10.79 21.68 14.01
N ALA A 370 11.89 22.31 14.42
CA ALA A 370 13.20 21.69 14.33
C ALA A 370 13.36 20.57 15.36
N GLN A 371 13.32 19.32 14.90
CA GLN A 371 13.53 18.12 15.72
C GLN A 371 13.65 16.87 14.83
N THR A 372 13.91 15.73 15.47
CA THR A 372 13.80 14.42 14.83
C THR A 372 12.33 14.00 14.72
N TYR A 373 11.93 13.53 13.55
CA TYR A 373 10.63 12.91 13.30
C TYR A 373 10.78 11.46 12.88
N TYR A 374 9.75 10.68 13.16
CA TYR A 374 9.61 9.28 12.77
C TYR A 374 8.45 9.19 11.78
N LEU A 375 8.77 8.95 10.51
CA LEU A 375 7.81 8.77 9.44
C LEU A 375 7.51 7.28 9.27
N TYR A 376 6.24 6.93 9.29
CA TYR A 376 5.77 5.58 9.03
C TYR A 376 4.92 5.55 7.78
N SER A 377 5.01 4.47 7.00
CA SER A 377 4.11 4.24 5.89
C SER A 377 3.69 2.77 5.76
N LYS A 378 2.45 2.57 5.30
CA LYS A 378 1.92 1.27 4.86
C LYS A 378 1.12 1.45 3.57
N ILE A 379 1.00 0.38 2.80
CA ILE A 379 0.17 0.32 1.61
C ILE A 379 -0.92 -0.74 1.77
N ASP A 380 -2.11 -0.40 1.33
CA ASP A 380 -3.27 -1.30 1.25
C ASP A 380 -3.69 -1.39 -0.22
N GLU A 381 -3.75 -2.60 -0.76
CA GLU A 381 -4.00 -2.82 -2.19
C GLU A 381 -5.14 -3.80 -2.42
N GLY A 382 -5.98 -3.52 -3.42
CA GLY A 382 -6.95 -4.47 -3.95
C GLY A 382 -6.41 -5.12 -5.22
N ARG A 383 -6.72 -6.40 -5.43
CA ARG A 383 -6.37 -7.13 -6.68
C ARG A 383 -7.64 -7.45 -7.47
N THR A 384 -7.63 -7.23 -8.77
CA THR A 384 -8.80 -7.49 -9.64
C THR A 384 -9.25 -8.95 -9.59
N SER A 385 -8.30 -9.87 -9.44
CA SER A 385 -8.55 -11.31 -9.50
C SER A 385 -8.97 -11.94 -8.16
N ALA A 386 -8.86 -11.18 -7.07
CA ALA A 386 -9.24 -11.55 -5.70
C ALA A 386 -10.07 -10.40 -5.07
N SER A 387 -11.25 -10.16 -5.66
CA SER A 387 -12.16 -9.10 -5.23
C SER A 387 -12.59 -9.26 -3.77
N GLY A 388 -12.82 -8.13 -3.08
CA GLY A 388 -13.22 -8.09 -1.67
C GLY A 388 -12.06 -8.18 -0.68
N TYR A 389 -10.86 -8.57 -1.12
CA TYR A 389 -9.66 -8.59 -0.29
C TYR A 389 -8.85 -7.29 -0.42
N THR A 390 -8.31 -6.86 0.71
CA THR A 390 -7.28 -5.82 0.86
C THR A 390 -5.99 -6.49 1.32
N PHE A 391 -4.93 -6.32 0.55
CA PHE A 391 -3.59 -6.81 0.85
C PHE A 391 -2.79 -5.67 1.46
N ALA A 392 -2.60 -5.73 2.76
CA ALA A 392 -1.84 -4.73 3.51
C ALA A 392 -0.36 -5.10 3.54
N SER A 393 0.52 -4.08 3.46
CA SER A 393 1.91 -4.23 3.86
C SER A 393 2.07 -4.04 5.36
N SER A 394 3.18 -4.54 5.91
CA SER A 394 3.66 -4.04 7.20
C SER A 394 4.01 -2.55 7.10
N TRP A 395 3.87 -1.85 8.22
CA TRP A 395 4.44 -0.53 8.41
C TRP A 395 5.96 -0.60 8.31
N ILE A 396 6.54 0.37 7.61
CA ILE A 396 7.97 0.65 7.62
C ILE A 396 8.24 2.05 8.19
N GLU A 397 9.45 2.29 8.65
CA GLU A 397 9.87 3.53 9.31
C GLU A 397 11.04 4.18 8.58
N GLN A 398 11.03 5.51 8.57
CA GLN A 398 12.17 6.34 8.25
C GLN A 398 12.30 7.48 9.28
N VAL A 399 13.51 7.67 9.79
CA VAL A 399 13.82 8.77 10.71
C VAL A 399 14.33 9.96 9.91
N VAL A 400 13.75 11.14 10.16
CA VAL A 400 14.05 12.36 9.40
C VAL A 400 14.34 13.49 10.37
N GLN A 401 15.46 14.19 10.18
CA GLN A 401 15.79 15.37 10.97
C GLN A 401 15.34 16.64 10.24
N VAL A 402 14.53 17.47 10.91
CA VAL A 402 14.26 18.85 10.49
C VAL A 402 15.27 19.75 11.19
N GLN A 403 16.07 20.47 10.41
CA GLN A 403 17.12 21.35 10.95
C GLN A 403 16.52 22.67 11.47
N PRO A 404 17.14 23.29 12.50
CA PRO A 404 16.72 24.60 12.95
C PRO A 404 17.12 25.68 11.95
N LEU A 405 16.19 26.58 11.67
CA LEU A 405 16.43 27.84 11.00
C LEU A 405 16.00 28.98 11.92
N LEU A 406 16.97 29.79 12.32
CA LEU A 406 16.75 31.03 13.05
C LEU A 406 16.92 32.19 12.07
N LEU A 407 15.82 32.84 11.71
CA LEU A 407 15.81 33.95 10.75
C LEU A 407 14.77 34.98 11.18
N VAL A 408 15.22 36.13 11.67
CA VAL A 408 14.36 37.24 12.11
C VAL A 408 14.67 38.47 11.27
N THR A 409 13.62 39.10 10.73
CA THR A 409 13.72 40.41 10.06
C THR A 409 13.41 41.51 11.06
N ILE A 410 14.29 42.52 11.17
CA ILE A 410 14.12 43.68 12.05
C ILE A 410 14.22 44.97 11.22
N PRO A 411 13.31 45.93 11.39
CA PRO A 411 13.40 47.26 10.80
C PRO A 411 14.65 48.03 11.26
N ASP A 412 15.35 48.69 10.33
CA ASP A 412 16.58 49.46 10.57
C ASP A 412 16.33 50.98 10.65
N GLN A 413 15.13 51.45 10.32
CA GLN A 413 14.72 52.85 10.39
C GLN A 413 13.35 52.99 11.04
N ILE A 414 13.20 53.99 11.91
CA ILE A 414 11.93 54.31 12.57
C ILE A 414 11.67 55.82 12.48
N GLU A 415 10.54 56.18 11.89
CA GLU A 415 10.03 57.53 11.76
C GLU A 415 8.82 57.76 12.66
N PHE A 416 8.81 58.91 13.34
CA PHE A 416 7.71 59.33 14.20
C PHE A 416 7.43 60.83 14.04
N ASN A 417 6.21 61.25 14.36
CA ASN A 417 5.83 62.64 14.40
C ASN A 417 6.30 63.27 15.71
N SER A 418 6.96 64.41 15.62
CA SER A 418 7.32 65.15 16.83
C SER A 418 6.13 65.96 17.33
N ILE A 419 5.66 65.63 18.53
CA ILE A 419 4.65 66.40 19.27
C ILE A 419 5.26 67.62 20.00
N GLN A 420 4.39 68.44 20.59
CA GLN A 420 4.77 69.44 21.60
C GLN A 420 5.44 68.75 22.81
N SER A 421 6.21 69.49 23.62
CA SER A 421 6.92 68.93 24.79
C SER A 421 6.03 67.98 25.61
N GLY A 422 6.49 66.75 25.86
CA GLY A 422 5.67 65.74 26.53
C GLY A 422 6.03 64.29 26.18
N GLU A 423 5.13 63.36 26.53
CA GLU A 423 5.24 61.93 26.21
C GLU A 423 4.68 61.62 24.82
N PHE A 424 5.36 60.76 24.07
CA PHE A 424 4.89 60.24 22.78
C PHE A 424 4.92 58.71 22.80
N GLY A 425 4.15 58.08 21.90
CA GLY A 425 4.03 56.63 21.85
C GLY A 425 3.66 56.09 20.49
N LYS A 426 3.07 54.89 20.48
CA LYS A 426 2.76 54.12 19.27
C LYS A 426 1.98 54.92 18.22
N SER A 427 1.01 55.73 18.64
CA SER A 427 0.19 56.57 17.75
C SER A 427 0.98 57.65 17.01
N ASP A 428 2.15 58.02 17.52
CA ASP A 428 3.01 59.03 16.92
C ASP A 428 3.98 58.43 15.89
N ASN A 429 4.05 57.10 15.76
CA ASN A 429 4.89 56.44 14.76
C ASN A 429 4.22 56.52 13.38
N LEU A 430 4.98 56.86 12.34
CA LEU A 430 4.43 57.16 11.01
C LEU A 430 4.22 55.92 10.13
N ASN A 431 4.95 54.84 10.42
CA ASN A 431 4.79 53.55 9.75
C ASN A 431 4.57 52.42 10.77
N ASN A 432 3.97 51.32 10.30
CA ASN A 432 3.89 50.08 11.06
C ASN A 432 5.15 49.26 10.83
N TYR A 433 6.10 49.34 11.76
CA TYR A 433 7.30 48.51 11.75
C TYR A 433 7.01 47.15 12.37
N VAL A 434 7.42 46.07 11.71
CA VAL A 434 7.15 44.70 12.17
C VAL A 434 8.44 43.90 12.23
N VAL A 435 8.69 43.28 13.39
CA VAL A 435 9.69 42.23 13.55
C VAL A 435 9.02 40.90 13.24
N VAL A 436 9.63 40.10 12.37
CA VAL A 436 9.05 38.84 11.90
C VAL A 436 10.04 37.71 12.08
N ASN A 437 9.64 36.63 12.76
CA ASN A 437 10.34 35.36 12.72
C ASN A 437 9.90 34.55 11.49
N HIS A 438 10.84 34.33 10.58
CA HIS A 438 10.69 33.49 9.38
C HIS A 438 11.22 32.06 9.58
N GLY A 439 11.77 31.78 10.76
CA GLY A 439 12.35 30.50 11.14
C GLY A 439 11.31 29.48 11.60
N ASN A 440 11.76 28.23 11.75
CA ASN A 440 10.97 27.11 12.24
C ASN A 440 11.20 26.78 13.72
N VAL A 441 11.94 27.65 14.42
CA VAL A 441 12.15 27.58 15.87
C VAL A 441 11.68 28.87 16.53
N PRO A 442 11.20 28.81 17.77
CA PRO A 442 10.97 30.00 18.57
C PRO A 442 12.26 30.83 18.71
N ALA A 443 12.15 32.15 18.56
CA ALA A 443 13.28 33.08 18.60
C ALA A 443 13.14 34.05 19.76
N ASN A 444 14.23 34.25 20.50
CA ASN A 444 14.39 35.33 21.47
C ASN A 444 15.18 36.45 20.80
N VAL A 445 14.58 37.63 20.70
CA VAL A 445 15.20 38.84 20.17
C VAL A 445 15.61 39.73 21.34
N ASP A 446 16.91 39.83 21.58
CA ASP A 446 17.48 40.69 22.61
C ASP A 446 18.17 41.90 21.99
N PHE A 447 17.84 43.09 22.48
CA PHE A 447 18.40 44.34 21.99
C PHE A 447 19.67 44.64 22.79
N LYS A 448 20.82 44.69 22.14
CA LYS A 448 22.11 44.86 22.83
C LYS A 448 22.58 46.29 22.85
N ALA A 449 22.55 46.95 21.70
CA ALA A 449 23.07 48.30 21.53
C ALA A 449 22.42 48.98 20.33
N ILE A 450 22.54 50.30 20.30
CA ILE A 450 22.18 51.12 19.16
C ILE A 450 23.36 52.01 18.77
N THR A 451 23.45 52.32 17.49
CA THR A 451 24.40 53.29 16.93
C THR A 451 23.66 54.17 15.92
N THR A 452 24.00 55.45 15.89
CA THR A 452 23.39 56.38 14.94
C THR A 452 23.95 56.18 13.54
N ASN A 453 23.06 56.06 12.55
CA ASN A 453 23.44 56.04 11.14
C ASN A 453 23.42 57.46 10.55
N PRO A 454 24.20 57.73 9.49
CA PRO A 454 24.04 58.94 8.69
C PRO A 454 22.58 59.10 8.22
N GLY A 455 22.01 60.31 8.38
CA GLY A 455 20.61 60.59 8.05
C GLY A 455 19.65 60.60 9.24
N CYS A 456 20.13 60.37 10.47
CA CYS A 456 19.40 60.73 11.68
C CYS A 456 19.12 62.24 11.71
N SER A 457 17.92 62.64 12.13
CA SER A 457 17.54 64.05 12.24
C SER A 457 18.51 64.81 13.16
N PRO A 458 19.07 65.97 12.75
CA PRO A 458 19.99 66.75 13.59
C PRO A 458 19.31 67.31 14.84
N ASP A 459 17.98 67.40 14.84
CA ASP A 459 17.16 67.84 15.98
C ASP A 459 17.02 66.76 17.07
N VAL A 460 17.52 65.54 16.85
CA VAL A 460 17.35 64.40 17.76
C VAL A 460 18.68 64.08 18.43
N SER A 461 18.79 64.35 19.73
CA SER A 461 19.88 63.87 20.58
C SER A 461 19.35 62.93 21.66
N LEU A 462 19.87 61.70 21.71
CA LEU A 462 19.50 60.69 22.70
C LEU A 462 20.19 60.93 24.04
N VAL A 463 19.41 61.07 25.10
CA VAL A 463 19.91 61.26 26.48
C VAL A 463 19.22 60.30 27.45
N ASP A 464 19.87 60.02 28.57
CA ASP A 464 19.28 59.23 29.67
C ASP A 464 18.30 60.04 30.53
N LYS A 465 18.56 61.33 30.69
CA LYS A 465 17.69 62.31 31.34
C LYS A 465 17.80 63.68 30.68
N PHE A 466 16.76 64.48 30.81
CA PHE A 466 16.80 65.86 30.34
C PHE A 466 17.71 66.72 31.22
N GLY A 467 18.40 67.67 30.58
CA GLY A 467 19.08 68.78 31.22
C GLY A 467 18.72 70.07 30.49
N ASP A 468 19.19 71.20 31.00
CA ASP A 468 18.80 72.51 30.49
C ASP A 468 19.48 72.79 29.13
N GLU A 469 18.68 73.10 28.10
CA GLU A 469 19.08 73.83 26.87
C GLU A 469 19.41 73.08 25.55
N SER A 470 18.73 71.96 25.21
CA SER A 470 18.62 71.54 23.78
C SER A 470 17.48 70.54 23.55
N GLY A 471 17.04 70.41 22.29
CA GLY A 471 16.10 69.37 21.85
C GLY A 471 16.68 67.99 22.11
N LYS A 472 16.22 67.37 23.20
CA LYS A 472 16.74 66.11 23.72
C LYS A 472 15.59 65.12 23.86
N LEU A 473 15.87 63.86 23.53
CA LEU A 473 14.90 62.76 23.57
C LEU A 473 15.37 61.68 24.52
N VAL A 474 14.46 61.25 25.39
CA VAL A 474 14.58 59.99 26.12
C VAL A 474 13.70 59.00 25.37
N LEU A 475 14.32 58.16 24.55
CA LEU A 475 13.63 57.22 23.66
C LEU A 475 13.63 55.83 24.29
N ASN A 476 12.52 55.11 24.22
CA ASN A 476 12.48 53.66 24.41
C ASN A 476 11.98 53.02 23.11
N LEU A 477 12.45 51.81 22.86
CA LEU A 477 11.95 50.95 21.81
C LEU A 477 11.02 49.93 22.45
N THR A 478 9.77 49.84 22.00
CA THR A 478 8.87 48.79 22.44
C THR A 478 8.58 47.87 21.28
N ALA A 479 8.73 46.57 21.51
CA ALA A 479 8.08 45.59 20.65
C ALA A 479 6.86 45.02 21.37
N GLU A 480 5.74 45.02 20.68
CA GLU A 480 4.47 44.48 21.14
C GLU A 480 4.09 43.31 20.25
N ASN A 481 4.00 42.11 20.82
CA ASN A 481 3.59 40.91 20.10
C ASN A 481 2.17 41.10 19.56
N ILE A 482 1.99 40.91 18.25
CA ILE A 482 0.74 41.28 17.57
C ILE A 482 -0.44 40.43 18.04
N ALA A 483 -0.22 39.14 18.34
CA ALA A 483 -1.28 38.23 18.75
C ALA A 483 -1.65 38.34 20.24
N SER A 484 -0.65 38.52 21.11
CA SER A 484 -0.84 38.49 22.57
C SER A 484 -0.88 39.85 23.25
N ALA A 485 -0.55 40.93 22.54
CA ALA A 485 -0.38 42.30 23.06
C ALA A 485 0.64 42.41 24.20
N LYS A 486 1.44 41.37 24.46
CA LYS A 486 2.56 41.43 25.40
C LYS A 486 3.64 42.30 24.81
N SER A 487 4.10 43.27 25.58
CA SER A 487 5.13 44.22 25.17
C SER A 487 6.38 44.09 26.01
N GLU A 488 7.52 44.17 25.34
CA GLU A 488 8.83 44.34 25.96
C GLU A 488 9.35 45.71 25.55
N THR A 489 9.82 46.47 26.53
CA THR A 489 10.29 47.85 26.31
C THR A 489 11.75 47.96 26.68
N TRP A 490 12.55 48.41 25.72
CA TRP A 490 13.99 48.63 25.80
C TRP A 490 14.27 50.11 25.91
N GLY A 491 14.80 50.56 27.04
CA GLY A 491 15.29 51.92 27.18
C GLY A 491 15.55 52.36 28.62
N PRO A 492 16.00 53.61 28.81
CA PRO A 492 16.21 54.62 27.78
C PRO A 492 17.35 54.25 26.82
N LEU A 493 17.12 54.46 25.53
CA LEU A 493 18.08 54.17 24.47
C LEU A 493 19.18 55.24 24.48
N VAL A 494 20.41 54.81 24.76
CA VAL A 494 21.61 55.66 24.72
C VAL A 494 22.64 54.99 23.82
N GLU A 495 23.22 55.77 22.91
CA GLU A 495 24.25 55.31 21.98
C GLU A 495 25.44 54.67 22.73
N GLY A 496 25.87 53.50 22.25
CA GLY A 496 27.01 52.77 22.81
C GLY A 496 26.80 52.16 24.21
N LYS A 497 25.68 52.43 24.90
CA LYS A 497 25.34 51.76 26.16
C LYS A 497 24.66 50.42 25.88
N GLN A 498 25.01 49.42 26.69
CA GLN A 498 24.34 48.13 26.67
C GLN A 498 22.94 48.26 27.26
N MET A 499 21.93 47.74 26.56
CA MET A 499 20.58 47.65 27.11
C MET A 499 20.47 46.40 28.01
N LEU A 500 19.85 46.55 29.18
CA LEU A 500 19.50 45.44 30.06
C LEU A 500 17.99 45.24 30.00
N SER A 501 17.54 44.09 29.51
CA SER A 501 16.12 43.81 29.30
C SER A 501 15.85 42.32 29.14
N ASN A 502 14.57 41.96 29.24
CA ASN A 502 14.11 40.65 28.81
C ASN A 502 14.06 40.60 27.26
N PRO A 503 14.40 39.45 26.66
CA PRO A 503 14.24 39.26 25.23
C PRO A 503 12.76 39.16 24.86
N MET A 504 12.40 39.64 23.68
CA MET A 504 11.10 39.36 23.10
C MET A 504 11.09 37.96 22.49
N LYS A 505 10.09 37.15 22.84
CA LYS A 505 9.86 35.84 22.22
C LYS A 505 8.93 35.95 21.01
N LEU A 506 9.36 35.38 19.89
CA LEU A 506 8.57 35.20 18.67
C LEU A 506 8.46 33.71 18.33
N ASP A 507 7.24 33.26 18.05
CA ASP A 507 7.00 31.86 17.68
C ASP A 507 7.39 31.59 16.21
N PRO A 508 7.45 30.32 15.76
CA PRO A 508 7.78 29.97 14.37
C PRO A 508 6.84 30.59 13.33
N PHE A 509 7.28 30.67 12.08
CA PHE A 509 6.64 31.49 11.03
C PHE A 509 5.14 31.22 10.76
N TRP A 510 4.63 30.03 11.08
CA TRP A 510 3.23 29.65 10.88
C TRP A 510 2.32 29.99 12.07
N GLU A 511 2.89 30.39 13.20
CA GLU A 511 2.14 30.79 14.40
C GLU A 511 1.78 32.27 14.34
N GLN A 512 0.63 32.65 14.94
CA GLN A 512 0.20 34.05 14.96
C GLN A 512 1.14 34.96 15.76
N SER A 513 1.83 34.40 16.75
CA SER A 513 2.79 35.10 17.62
C SER A 513 4.19 35.21 17.01
N ASN A 514 4.36 34.96 15.70
CA ASN A 514 5.64 35.10 15.01
C ASN A 514 6.02 36.56 14.68
N GLN A 515 5.11 37.50 14.95
CA GLN A 515 5.27 38.91 14.64
C GLN A 515 5.11 39.81 15.87
N ALA A 516 5.87 40.91 15.86
CA ALA A 516 5.70 42.00 16.81
C ALA A 516 5.73 43.35 16.12
N SER A 517 4.82 44.24 16.53
CA SER A 517 4.87 45.66 16.18
C SER A 517 6.03 46.30 16.92
N LEU A 518 6.96 46.92 16.20
CA LEU A 518 8.06 47.68 16.75
C LEU A 518 7.70 49.16 16.68
N TYR A 519 7.85 49.90 17.77
CA TYR A 519 7.60 51.34 17.76
C TYR A 519 8.44 52.03 18.82
N VAL A 520 8.72 53.31 18.57
CA VAL A 520 9.36 54.15 19.57
C VAL A 520 8.33 54.82 20.47
N ASN A 521 8.66 54.98 21.75
CA ASN A 521 7.95 55.82 22.70
C ASN A 521 8.96 56.58 23.56
N GLY A 522 8.49 57.53 24.36
CA GLY A 522 9.39 58.24 25.26
C GLY A 522 8.90 59.64 25.58
N LYS A 523 9.85 60.53 25.86
CA LYS A 523 9.58 61.92 26.21
C LYS A 523 10.54 62.87 25.49
N HIS A 524 10.13 64.13 25.35
CA HIS A 524 10.97 65.21 24.84
C HIS A 524 10.99 66.43 25.80
N SER A 525 12.15 67.11 25.91
CA SER A 525 12.38 68.24 26.84
C SER A 525 11.72 69.57 26.45
N VAL A 526 11.62 69.88 25.16
CA VAL A 526 11.05 71.14 24.61
C VAL A 526 10.11 70.88 23.43
N THR A 527 9.61 71.91 22.73
CA THR A 527 8.86 71.67 21.48
C THR A 527 9.85 71.58 20.33
N MET A 528 9.89 70.46 19.58
CA MET A 528 10.67 70.41 18.34
C MET A 528 9.90 71.01 17.17
N SER A 529 10.60 71.35 16.09
CA SER A 529 10.01 71.79 14.84
C SER A 529 8.96 70.79 14.33
N SER A 530 7.81 71.30 13.90
CA SER A 530 6.67 70.51 13.43
C SER A 530 7.03 69.70 12.17
N GLY A 531 6.99 68.38 12.26
CA GLY A 531 7.22 67.47 11.13
C GLY A 531 7.78 66.10 11.55
N PRO A 532 7.79 65.11 10.63
CA PRO A 532 8.42 63.82 10.84
C PRO A 532 9.86 63.95 11.32
N LYS A 533 10.21 63.17 12.35
CA LYS A 533 11.58 62.99 12.81
C LYS A 533 12.02 61.59 12.47
N VAL A 534 13.08 61.54 11.67
CA VAL A 534 13.71 60.29 11.28
C VAL A 534 14.73 59.92 12.34
N VAL A 535 14.52 58.75 12.91
CA VAL A 535 15.47 58.10 13.79
C VAL A 535 16.00 56.88 13.03
N ASN A 536 17.25 56.99 12.62
CA ASN A 536 17.96 55.98 11.82
C ASN A 536 19.07 55.39 12.68
N TYR A 537 18.83 54.19 13.21
CA TYR A 537 19.81 53.48 14.04
C TYR A 537 20.19 52.16 13.41
N SER A 538 21.47 51.83 13.47
CA SER A 538 21.88 50.43 13.39
C SER A 538 21.61 49.80 14.76
N ILE A 539 20.55 48.98 14.82
CA ILE A 539 20.20 48.20 16.01
C ILE A 539 21.02 46.92 16.02
N LYS A 540 21.85 46.75 17.05
CA LYS A 540 22.52 45.48 17.28
C LYS A 540 21.60 44.59 18.12
N VAL A 541 21.03 43.59 17.46
CA VAL A 541 20.28 42.53 18.14
C VAL A 541 21.12 41.27 18.28
N GLU A 542 20.83 40.52 19.33
CA GLU A 542 21.19 39.11 19.44
C GLU A 542 19.90 38.30 19.27
N VAL A 543 19.89 37.44 18.27
CA VAL A 543 18.78 36.50 18.07
C VAL A 543 19.27 35.14 18.52
N LEU A 544 18.62 34.59 19.55
CA LEU A 544 18.91 33.26 20.08
C LEU A 544 17.70 32.37 19.88
N GLN A 545 17.93 31.08 19.65
CA GLN A 545 16.85 30.11 19.72
C GLN A 545 16.30 30.11 21.16
N ALA A 546 15.00 30.30 21.33
CA ALA A 546 14.39 30.19 22.64
C ALA A 546 14.31 28.72 23.05
N SER A 547 14.64 28.44 24.31
CA SER A 547 14.38 27.12 24.89
C SER A 547 12.88 26.84 24.84
N THR A 548 12.52 25.69 24.27
CA THR A 548 11.15 25.16 24.27
C THR A 548 10.68 24.82 25.67
#